data_AF-A0A928MLR6-F1
#
_entry.id   AF-A0A928MLR6-F1
#
_cell.length_a   1.000
_cell.length_b   1.000
_cell.length_c   1.000
_cell.angle_alpha   90.00
_cell.angle_beta   90.00
_cell.angle_gamma   90.00
#
_symmetry.space_group_name_H-M   'P 1'
#
loop_
_entity.id
_entity.type
_entity.pdbx_description
1 polymer ?
#
loop_
_entity_poly.entity_id
_entity_poly.type
_entity_poly.pdbx_seq_one_letter_code
_entity_poly.pdbx_strand_id
1 'polypeptide(L)'
;MNEFTTMFLIIALGYLLGSIKIKGLSLGSSGVLIVALVFGHFGFTVPGTLRNLGLITFVTAVGFIAGPVFFRNFKSKATAYIALGVLVIALGIVTTIGALKLLGIPTPLAIGMFAGALTSTPGLAAAIEATGSDLASVGYGIAYPFGVLGVVLFVQLMPKFVHANMEEEVAKISLPPQPELTAADGKPLKVLERSGFLPFSLAIVLGMVVAGITIPLPGGASFSLGTSGGPLLTGLLFGHFGKIGRISLKVPNGLLETMREFGLVTFLMGAGIGAGAGFVEVLKEHGVGLFIAGALITLVPMIICYVIAKKVFHLELLNTLGAICGGMTSTPALGSLITVSGTDNVAASYAATYPVALIFVVLGAQFMALLF
;
A
#
# COMPACT_ATOMS: atom_id res chain seq x y z
N MET A 1 -7.74 18.18 23.80
CA MET A 1 -8.40 18.43 22.50
C MET A 1 -9.22 17.20 22.17
N ASN A 2 -10.46 17.33 21.67
CA ASN A 2 -11.25 16.15 21.34
C ASN A 2 -10.69 15.47 20.07
N GLU A 3 -11.01 14.18 19.88
CA GLU A 3 -10.45 13.37 18.79
C GLU A 3 -10.79 13.91 17.39
N PHE A 4 -11.98 14.47 17.22
CA PHE A 4 -12.40 15.05 15.93
C PHE A 4 -11.61 16.31 15.58
N THR A 5 -11.38 17.21 16.55
CA THR A 5 -10.54 18.38 16.37
C THR A 5 -9.11 17.97 16.07
N THR A 6 -8.57 16.99 16.80
CA THR A 6 -7.25 16.42 16.52
C THR A 6 -7.15 15.92 15.08
N MET A 7 -8.14 15.14 14.62
CA MET A 7 -8.20 14.63 13.25
C MET A 7 -8.16 15.76 12.21
N PHE A 8 -9.10 16.70 12.29
CA PHE A 8 -9.19 17.76 11.30
C PHE A 8 -7.99 18.70 11.35
N LEU A 9 -7.39 18.90 12.53
CA LEU A 9 -6.17 19.68 12.67
C LEU A 9 -4.97 18.99 12.01
N ILE A 10 -4.80 17.68 12.21
CA ILE A 10 -3.74 16.91 11.56
C ILE A 10 -3.89 16.91 10.04
N ILE A 11 -5.12 16.73 9.54
CA ILE A 11 -5.39 16.77 8.10
C ILE A 11 -5.08 18.18 7.55
N ALA A 12 -5.57 19.24 8.19
CA ALA A 12 -5.35 20.61 7.75
C ALA A 12 -3.86 20.99 7.75
N LEU A 13 -3.17 20.78 8.87
CA LEU A 13 -1.73 21.02 8.99
C LEU A 13 -0.93 20.11 8.05
N GLY A 14 -1.38 18.89 7.86
CA GLY A 14 -0.78 17.90 6.97
C GLY A 14 -0.81 18.32 5.51
N TYR A 15 -1.96 18.83 5.04
CA TYR A 15 -2.06 19.41 3.69
C TYR A 15 -1.26 20.72 3.57
N LEU A 16 -1.27 21.58 4.59
CA LEU A 16 -0.44 22.79 4.60
C LEU A 16 1.04 22.44 4.45
N LEU A 17 1.56 21.54 5.29
CA LEU A 17 2.92 21.00 5.19
C LEU A 17 3.16 20.32 3.83
N GLY A 18 2.20 19.53 3.39
CA GLY A 18 2.22 18.79 2.12
C GLY A 18 2.32 19.67 0.89
N SER A 19 1.75 20.88 0.96
CA SER A 19 1.74 21.88 -0.12
C SER A 19 3.06 22.64 -0.26
N ILE A 20 3.93 22.62 0.76
CA ILE A 20 5.23 23.30 0.73
C ILE A 20 6.10 22.66 -0.34
N LYS A 21 6.56 23.47 -1.29
CA LYS A 21 7.46 23.03 -2.37
C LYS A 21 8.91 23.32 -2.01
N ILE A 22 9.71 22.28 -1.81
CA ILE A 22 11.17 22.38 -1.61
C ILE A 22 11.85 21.81 -2.85
N LYS A 23 12.59 22.63 -3.61
CA LYS A 23 13.23 22.21 -4.88
C LYS A 23 12.25 21.51 -5.85
N GLY A 24 11.02 22.01 -5.91
CA GLY A 24 9.95 21.45 -6.73
C GLY A 24 9.41 20.10 -6.24
N LEU A 25 9.76 19.64 -5.04
CA LEU A 25 9.14 18.49 -4.36
C LEU A 25 8.08 18.99 -3.38
N SER A 26 6.89 18.41 -3.44
CA SER A 26 5.83 18.59 -2.45
C SER A 26 5.44 17.20 -1.93
N LEU A 27 5.25 17.07 -0.62
CA LEU A 27 4.85 15.79 -0.02
C LEU A 27 3.39 15.43 -0.35
N GLY A 28 2.57 16.40 -0.76
CA GLY A 28 1.16 16.20 -1.04
C GLY A 28 0.41 15.69 0.20
N SER A 29 -0.51 14.76 0.01
CA SER A 29 -1.23 14.10 1.10
C SER A 29 -0.34 13.33 2.07
N SER A 30 0.90 13.00 1.69
CA SER A 30 1.88 12.38 2.60
C SER A 30 2.32 13.31 3.72
N GLY A 31 2.11 14.62 3.62
CA GLY A 31 2.34 15.56 4.72
C GLY A 31 1.45 15.25 5.95
N VAL A 32 0.26 14.68 5.75
CA VAL A 32 -0.65 14.24 6.82
C VAL A 32 0.01 13.17 7.69
N LEU A 33 0.77 12.24 7.12
CA LEU A 33 1.50 11.21 7.86
C LEU A 33 2.54 11.82 8.82
N ILE A 34 3.31 12.80 8.34
CA ILE A 34 4.38 13.43 9.12
C ILE A 34 3.79 14.20 10.30
N VAL A 35 2.75 15.00 10.05
CA VAL A 35 2.05 15.72 11.12
C VAL A 35 1.43 14.73 12.11
N ALA A 36 0.80 13.66 11.61
CA ALA A 36 0.22 12.62 12.45
C ALA A 36 1.26 11.92 13.34
N LEU A 37 2.48 11.69 12.85
CA LEU A 37 3.58 11.13 13.64
C LEU A 37 3.98 12.04 14.79
N VAL A 38 4.08 13.35 14.53
CA VAL A 38 4.36 14.34 15.59
C VAL A 38 3.24 14.35 16.64
N PHE A 39 1.97 14.34 16.21
CA PHE A 39 0.84 14.30 17.12
C PHE A 39 0.80 12.99 17.93
N GLY A 40 1.06 11.85 17.30
CA GLY A 40 1.17 10.55 17.98
C GLY A 40 2.26 10.55 19.04
N HIS A 41 3.41 11.19 18.76
CA HIS A 41 4.49 11.35 19.74
C HIS A 41 4.05 12.13 20.99
N PHE A 42 3.21 13.16 20.83
CA PHE A 42 2.65 13.93 21.95
C PHE A 42 1.45 13.23 22.62
N GLY A 43 1.19 11.96 22.31
CA GLY A 43 0.15 11.16 22.96
C GLY A 43 -1.27 11.43 22.46
N PHE A 44 -1.43 12.14 21.34
CA PHE A 44 -2.75 12.28 20.72
C PHE A 44 -3.20 10.97 20.09
N THR A 45 -4.46 10.62 20.30
CA THR A 45 -5.08 9.40 19.76
C THR A 45 -6.20 9.75 18.78
N VAL A 46 -6.43 8.86 17.82
CA VAL A 46 -7.62 8.82 16.98
C VAL A 46 -8.16 7.39 16.95
N PRO A 47 -9.48 7.19 16.79
CA PRO A 47 -10.05 5.86 16.75
C PRO A 47 -9.42 5.00 15.65
N GLY A 48 -8.96 3.79 16.00
CA GLY A 48 -8.41 2.84 15.03
C GLY A 48 -9.39 2.46 13.92
N THR A 49 -10.69 2.55 14.19
CA THR A 49 -11.77 2.38 13.21
C THR A 49 -11.66 3.38 12.05
N LEU A 50 -11.25 4.62 12.30
CA LEU A 50 -11.05 5.62 11.24
C LEU A 50 -9.89 5.25 10.33
N ARG A 51 -8.78 4.74 10.89
CA ARG A 51 -7.65 4.25 10.10
C ARG A 51 -8.10 3.15 9.13
N ASN A 52 -8.83 2.17 9.65
CA ASN A 52 -9.30 1.02 8.86
C ASN A 52 -10.34 1.46 7.83
N LEU A 53 -11.27 2.35 8.21
CA LEU A 53 -12.24 2.94 7.28
C LEU A 53 -11.52 3.66 6.14
N GLY A 54 -10.55 4.51 6.46
CA GLY A 54 -9.73 5.21 5.48
C GLY A 54 -9.05 4.25 4.51
N LEU A 55 -8.41 3.19 5.02
CA LEU A 55 -7.76 2.17 4.21
C LEU A 55 -8.74 1.47 3.27
N ILE A 56 -9.88 0.99 3.79
CA ILE A 56 -10.91 0.29 3.03
C ILE A 56 -11.47 1.19 1.93
N THR A 57 -11.85 2.42 2.26
CA THR A 57 -12.38 3.38 1.28
C THR A 57 -11.33 3.69 0.20
N PHE A 58 -10.08 3.90 0.60
CA PHE A 58 -8.98 4.19 -0.33
C PHE A 58 -8.74 3.03 -1.31
N VAL A 59 -8.52 1.82 -0.80
CA VAL A 59 -8.18 0.66 -1.64
C VAL A 59 -9.34 0.19 -2.50
N THR A 60 -10.59 0.34 -2.05
CA THR A 60 -11.75 0.08 -2.90
C THR A 60 -11.79 1.05 -4.08
N ALA A 61 -11.61 2.36 -3.84
CA ALA A 61 -11.59 3.35 -4.90
C ALA A 61 -10.47 3.07 -5.91
N VAL A 62 -9.26 2.78 -5.42
CA VAL A 62 -8.13 2.35 -6.25
C VAL A 62 -8.48 1.11 -7.07
N GLY A 63 -9.13 0.11 -6.46
CA GLY A 63 -9.55 -1.11 -7.15
C GLY A 63 -10.51 -0.83 -8.30
N PHE A 64 -11.54 -0.01 -8.09
CA PHE A 64 -12.47 0.38 -9.17
C PHE A 64 -11.75 1.05 -10.34
N ILE A 65 -10.84 1.98 -10.04
CA ILE A 65 -10.11 2.71 -11.07
C ILE A 65 -9.15 1.79 -11.82
N ALA A 66 -8.44 0.92 -11.09
CA ALA A 66 -7.44 0.03 -11.66
C ALA A 66 -8.04 -1.16 -12.41
N GLY A 67 -9.25 -1.62 -12.07
CA GLY A 67 -9.87 -2.85 -12.61
C GLY A 67 -9.84 -2.97 -14.14
N PRO A 68 -10.37 -1.96 -14.87
CA PRO A 68 -10.27 -1.85 -16.33
C PRO A 68 -8.87 -2.10 -16.90
N VAL A 69 -7.87 -1.44 -16.32
CA VAL A 69 -6.50 -1.38 -16.81
C VAL A 69 -5.75 -2.66 -16.44
N PHE A 70 -5.95 -3.10 -15.20
CA PHE A 70 -5.35 -4.31 -14.63
C PHE A 70 -5.62 -5.51 -15.52
N PHE A 71 -6.88 -5.92 -15.74
CA PHE A 71 -7.18 -7.14 -16.50
C PHE A 71 -6.81 -7.06 -17.98
N ARG A 72 -6.80 -5.86 -18.59
CA ARG A 72 -6.33 -5.66 -19.97
C ARG A 72 -4.82 -5.84 -20.09
N ASN A 73 -4.06 -5.33 -19.13
CA ASN A 73 -2.59 -5.37 -19.16
C ASN A 73 -2.00 -6.62 -18.49
N PHE A 74 -2.75 -7.29 -17.61
CA PHE A 74 -2.26 -8.36 -16.74
C PHE A 74 -1.58 -9.47 -17.53
N LYS A 75 -2.21 -10.01 -18.59
CA LYS A 75 -1.65 -11.16 -19.33
C LYS A 75 -0.30 -10.86 -19.99
N SER A 76 -0.02 -9.61 -20.38
CA SER A 76 1.21 -9.26 -21.10
C SER A 76 2.44 -9.15 -20.20
N LYS A 77 2.25 -8.78 -18.92
CA LYS A 77 3.35 -8.45 -17.99
C LYS A 77 3.23 -9.15 -16.62
N ALA A 78 2.28 -10.08 -16.46
CA ALA A 78 2.02 -10.77 -15.20
C ALA A 78 3.27 -11.45 -14.62
N THR A 79 4.05 -12.13 -15.46
CA THR A 79 5.27 -12.83 -15.01
C THR A 79 6.27 -11.88 -14.37
N ALA A 80 6.48 -10.69 -14.96
CA ALA A 80 7.33 -9.66 -14.40
C ALA A 80 6.78 -9.15 -13.06
N TYR A 81 5.48 -8.85 -12.97
CA TYR A 81 4.87 -8.35 -11.73
C TYR A 81 4.89 -9.37 -10.59
N ILE A 82 4.66 -10.65 -10.89
CA ILE A 82 4.75 -11.76 -9.93
C ILE A 82 6.20 -11.90 -9.47
N ALA A 83 7.17 -11.95 -10.40
CA ALA A 83 8.58 -12.09 -10.09
C ALA A 83 9.09 -10.93 -9.22
N LEU A 84 8.69 -9.69 -9.52
CA LEU A 84 9.03 -8.52 -8.71
C LEU A 84 8.44 -8.60 -7.30
N GLY A 85 7.20 -9.08 -7.15
CA GLY A 85 6.59 -9.30 -5.83
C GLY A 85 7.41 -10.26 -4.99
N VAL A 86 7.71 -11.44 -5.53
CA VAL A 86 8.55 -12.45 -4.85
C VAL A 86 9.94 -11.90 -4.53
N LEU A 87 10.55 -11.18 -5.47
CA LEU A 87 11.89 -10.62 -5.34
C LEU A 87 11.98 -9.57 -4.23
N VAL A 88 10.99 -8.65 -4.13
CA VAL A 88 10.95 -7.67 -3.04
C VAL A 88 10.95 -8.39 -1.69
N ILE A 89 10.15 -9.46 -1.55
CA ILE A 89 10.07 -10.20 -0.29
C ILE A 89 11.38 -10.93 -0.01
N ALA A 90 11.93 -11.64 -0.99
CA ALA A 90 13.18 -12.38 -0.83
C ALA A 90 14.33 -11.45 -0.40
N LEU A 91 14.44 -10.27 -1.01
CA LEU A 91 15.42 -9.26 -0.62
C LEU A 91 15.14 -8.68 0.76
N GLY A 92 13.86 -8.49 1.12
CA GLY A 92 13.44 -8.09 2.46
C GLY A 92 13.88 -9.11 3.54
N ILE A 93 13.72 -10.40 3.27
CA ILE A 93 14.18 -11.48 4.15
C ILE A 93 15.71 -11.43 4.28
N VAL A 94 16.44 -11.41 3.15
CA VAL A 94 17.92 -11.40 3.16
C VAL A 94 18.47 -10.20 3.92
N THR A 95 17.91 -9.01 3.71
CA THR A 95 18.33 -7.78 4.38
C THR A 95 17.99 -7.80 5.87
N THR A 96 16.84 -8.37 6.25
CA THR A 96 16.46 -8.56 7.66
C THR A 96 17.40 -9.53 8.37
N ILE A 97 17.72 -10.67 7.76
CA ILE A 97 18.68 -11.65 8.30
C ILE A 97 20.07 -11.02 8.44
N GLY A 98 20.50 -10.22 7.46
CA GLY A 98 21.74 -9.47 7.54
C GLY A 98 21.76 -8.49 8.71
N ALA A 99 20.70 -7.70 8.88
CA ALA A 99 20.56 -6.76 9.98
C ALA A 99 20.55 -7.47 11.35
N LEU A 100 19.84 -8.60 11.47
CA LEU A 100 19.81 -9.44 12.68
C LEU A 100 21.22 -9.86 13.08
N LYS A 101 21.99 -10.43 12.15
CA LYS A 101 23.34 -10.94 12.43
C LYS A 101 24.36 -9.84 12.72
N LEU A 102 24.26 -8.69 12.04
CA LEU A 102 25.21 -7.58 12.20
C LEU A 102 24.97 -6.78 13.48
N LEU A 103 23.71 -6.63 13.91
CA LEU A 103 23.34 -5.77 15.03
C LEU A 103 22.91 -6.56 16.29
N GLY A 104 22.86 -7.89 16.23
CA GLY A 104 22.48 -8.73 17.36
C GLY A 104 21.02 -8.55 17.79
N ILE A 105 20.13 -8.29 16.82
CA ILE A 105 18.72 -7.98 17.08
C ILE A 105 17.99 -9.28 17.49
N PRO A 106 17.13 -9.26 18.54
CA PRO A 106 16.30 -10.42 18.86
C PRO A 106 15.44 -10.87 17.67
N THR A 107 15.34 -12.18 17.44
CA THR A 107 14.59 -12.75 16.29
C THR A 107 13.16 -12.21 16.19
N PRO A 108 12.34 -12.18 17.26
CA PRO A 108 10.97 -11.68 17.14
C PRO A 108 10.91 -10.21 16.72
N LEU A 109 11.84 -9.39 17.23
CA LEU A 109 11.95 -7.98 16.89
C LEU A 109 12.32 -7.81 15.41
N ALA A 110 13.28 -8.57 14.90
CA ALA A 110 13.71 -8.51 13.51
C ALA A 110 12.61 -8.94 12.52
N ILE A 111 11.85 -10.00 12.83
CA ILE A 111 10.70 -10.44 12.02
C ILE A 111 9.59 -9.39 12.04
N GLY A 112 9.36 -8.74 13.18
CA GLY A 112 8.51 -7.55 13.28
C GLY A 112 8.99 -6.42 12.38
N MET A 113 10.27 -6.10 12.41
CA MET A 113 10.87 -5.05 11.56
C MET A 113 10.72 -5.35 10.07
N PHE A 114 10.86 -6.61 9.65
CA PHE A 114 10.56 -7.03 8.29
C PHE A 114 9.11 -6.69 7.90
N ALA A 115 8.13 -7.09 8.71
CA ALA A 115 6.73 -6.78 8.44
C ALA A 115 6.45 -5.27 8.40
N GLY A 116 7.10 -4.50 9.29
CA GLY A 116 6.98 -3.04 9.35
C GLY A 116 7.60 -2.35 8.13
N ALA A 117 8.84 -2.69 7.78
CA ALA A 117 9.56 -2.13 6.64
C ALA A 117 8.86 -2.42 5.31
N LEU A 118 8.23 -3.59 5.19
CA LEU A 118 7.40 -3.97 4.04
C LEU A 118 5.93 -3.58 4.23
N THR A 119 5.60 -2.75 5.23
CA THR A 119 4.26 -2.17 5.50
C THR A 119 3.09 -3.15 5.56
N SER A 120 3.35 -4.42 5.87
CA SER A 120 2.39 -5.51 5.74
C SER A 120 1.76 -5.89 7.09
N THR A 121 0.48 -5.56 7.26
CA THR A 121 -0.28 -5.94 8.47
C THR A 121 -0.51 -7.47 8.58
N PRO A 122 -0.85 -8.20 7.50
CA PRO A 122 -0.87 -9.67 7.54
C PRO A 122 0.50 -10.28 7.88
N GLY A 123 1.59 -9.63 7.42
CA GLY A 123 2.95 -10.00 7.82
C GLY A 123 3.21 -9.87 9.31
N LEU A 124 2.66 -8.82 9.95
CA LEU A 124 2.75 -8.66 11.41
C LEU A 124 1.99 -9.76 12.15
N ALA A 125 0.77 -10.07 11.72
CA ALA A 125 0.00 -11.15 12.33
C ALA A 125 0.76 -12.48 12.26
N ALA A 126 1.34 -12.79 11.10
CA ALA A 126 2.19 -13.96 10.90
C ALA A 126 3.46 -13.91 11.76
N ALA A 127 4.07 -12.74 11.94
CA ALA A 127 5.24 -12.56 12.80
C ALA A 127 4.92 -12.85 14.28
N ILE A 128 3.79 -12.35 14.78
CA ILE A 128 3.33 -12.58 16.16
C ILE A 128 3.02 -14.07 16.36
N GLU A 129 2.30 -14.68 15.42
CA GLU A 129 1.95 -16.10 15.45
C GLU A 129 3.20 -16.99 15.43
N ALA A 130 4.16 -16.70 14.55
CA ALA A 130 5.37 -17.50 14.42
C ALA A 130 6.32 -17.39 15.62
N THR A 131 6.37 -16.22 16.26
CA THR A 131 7.34 -15.93 17.32
C THR A 131 6.76 -16.08 18.73
N GLY A 132 5.44 -16.05 18.88
CA GLY A 132 4.76 -16.05 20.17
C GLY A 132 5.12 -14.86 21.06
N SER A 133 5.62 -13.75 20.49
CA SER A 133 6.19 -12.62 21.24
C SER A 133 5.65 -11.27 20.79
N ASP A 134 5.28 -10.43 21.77
CA ASP A 134 4.86 -9.04 21.53
C ASP A 134 6.00 -8.15 20.99
N LEU A 135 7.26 -8.60 21.07
CA LEU A 135 8.40 -7.89 20.47
C LEU A 135 8.26 -7.74 18.95
N ALA A 136 7.52 -8.63 18.28
CA ALA A 136 7.22 -8.46 16.85
C ALA A 136 6.41 -7.18 16.58
N SER A 137 5.47 -6.83 17.45
CA SER A 137 4.69 -5.59 17.36
C SER A 137 5.58 -4.36 17.55
N VAL A 138 6.54 -4.43 18.47
CA VAL A 138 7.53 -3.37 18.69
C VAL A 138 8.37 -3.18 17.43
N GLY A 139 8.92 -4.27 16.88
CA GLY A 139 9.76 -4.24 15.68
C GLY A 139 9.03 -3.66 14.46
N TYR A 140 7.76 -4.04 14.31
CA TYR A 140 6.88 -3.46 13.29
C TYR A 140 6.74 -1.95 13.46
N GLY A 141 6.45 -1.48 14.67
CA GLY A 141 6.33 -0.05 14.97
C GLY A 141 7.59 0.74 14.59
N ILE A 142 8.78 0.18 14.82
CA ILE A 142 10.06 0.82 14.49
C ILE A 142 10.24 0.98 12.99
N ALA A 143 10.02 -0.11 12.24
CA ALA A 143 10.34 -0.15 10.83
C ALA A 143 9.24 0.44 9.94
N TYR A 144 8.01 0.52 10.44
CA TYR A 144 6.86 1.01 9.68
C TYR A 144 7.00 2.45 9.15
N PRO A 145 7.48 3.44 9.93
CA PRO A 145 7.80 4.77 9.40
C PRO A 145 8.77 4.74 8.23
N PHE A 146 9.79 3.89 8.29
CA PHE A 146 10.76 3.74 7.20
C PHE A 146 10.14 3.11 5.97
N GLY A 147 9.32 2.07 6.15
CA GLY A 147 8.57 1.45 5.06
C GLY A 147 7.65 2.46 4.36
N VAL A 148 6.87 3.21 5.11
CA VAL A 148 5.93 4.18 4.53
C VAL A 148 6.68 5.36 3.89
N LEU A 149 7.53 6.06 4.65
CA LEU A 149 8.23 7.26 4.16
C LEU A 149 9.24 6.91 3.08
N GLY A 150 9.98 5.81 3.24
CA GLY A 150 10.99 5.37 2.29
C GLY A 150 10.39 5.08 0.93
N VAL A 151 9.29 4.34 0.86
CA VAL A 151 8.64 4.02 -0.43
C VAL A 151 7.98 5.27 -1.03
N VAL A 152 7.33 6.11 -0.21
CA VAL A 152 6.74 7.39 -0.65
C VAL A 152 7.78 8.32 -1.27
N LEU A 153 8.92 8.51 -0.60
CA LEU A 153 10.01 9.34 -1.09
C LEU A 153 10.66 8.71 -2.33
N PHE A 154 10.82 7.39 -2.35
CA PHE A 154 11.38 6.69 -3.51
C PHE A 154 10.56 6.94 -4.77
N VAL A 155 9.23 6.83 -4.73
CA VAL A 155 8.38 7.08 -5.91
C VAL A 155 8.32 8.55 -6.32
N GLN A 156 8.51 9.49 -5.39
CA GLN A 156 8.59 10.93 -5.71
C GLN A 156 9.95 11.33 -6.30
N LEU A 157 11.03 10.73 -5.81
CA LEU A 157 12.39 11.09 -6.18
C LEU A 157 12.89 10.36 -7.43
N MET A 158 12.47 9.10 -7.64
CA MET A 158 12.99 8.28 -8.73
C MET A 158 12.76 8.90 -10.11
N PRO A 159 11.56 9.41 -10.47
CA PRO A 159 11.36 10.04 -11.79
C PRO A 159 12.28 11.23 -12.03
N LYS A 160 12.60 12.00 -10.99
CA LYS A 160 13.54 13.12 -11.09
C LYS A 160 14.98 12.66 -11.21
N PHE A 161 15.37 11.64 -10.44
CA PHE A 161 16.71 11.07 -10.49
C PHE A 161 17.06 10.53 -11.88
N VAL A 162 16.10 9.88 -12.54
CA VAL A 162 16.29 9.40 -13.91
C VAL A 162 15.92 10.42 -14.99
N HIS A 163 15.60 11.67 -14.61
CA HIS A 163 15.24 12.75 -15.53
C HIS A 163 14.13 12.35 -16.52
N ALA A 164 13.11 11.64 -16.03
CA ALA A 164 12.03 11.13 -16.87
C ALA A 164 11.09 12.23 -17.35
N ASN A 165 10.69 12.15 -18.63
CA ASN A 165 9.58 12.93 -19.16
C ASN A 165 8.25 12.28 -18.73
N MET A 166 7.54 12.92 -17.80
CA MET A 166 6.31 12.35 -17.23
C MET A 166 5.19 12.23 -18.26
N GLU A 167 5.11 13.13 -19.25
CA GLU A 167 4.08 13.04 -20.29
C GLU A 167 4.29 11.78 -21.15
N GLU A 168 5.54 11.50 -21.52
CA GLU A 168 5.89 10.29 -22.24
C GLU A 168 5.64 9.04 -21.39
N GLU A 169 6.08 9.02 -20.13
CA GLU A 169 5.88 7.86 -19.25
C GLU A 169 4.40 7.56 -19.00
N VAL A 170 3.55 8.59 -18.88
CA VAL A 170 2.09 8.43 -18.78
C VAL A 170 1.51 7.91 -20.08
N ALA A 171 1.97 8.40 -21.24
CA ALA A 171 1.51 7.93 -22.54
C ALA A 171 1.78 6.42 -22.73
N LYS A 172 2.92 5.92 -22.27
CA LYS A 172 3.30 4.49 -22.38
C LYS A 172 2.41 3.54 -21.58
N ILE A 173 1.72 4.02 -20.55
CA ILE A 173 0.81 3.22 -19.71
C ILE A 173 -0.66 3.56 -19.92
N SER A 174 -0.95 4.58 -20.72
CA SER A 174 -2.31 4.99 -21.05
C SER A 174 -2.99 3.94 -21.93
N LEU A 175 -4.26 3.67 -21.64
CA LEU A 175 -5.08 2.76 -22.43
C LEU A 175 -6.18 3.51 -23.19
N PRO A 176 -6.59 3.00 -24.38
CA PRO A 176 -7.76 3.52 -25.08
C PRO A 176 -8.99 3.53 -24.17
N PRO A 177 -9.90 4.53 -24.33
CA PRO A 177 -11.16 4.60 -23.62
C PRO A 177 -11.93 3.27 -23.73
N GLN A 178 -12.58 2.86 -22.64
CA GLN A 178 -13.40 1.67 -22.69
C GLN A 178 -14.68 1.91 -23.50
N PRO A 179 -15.12 0.94 -24.30
CA PRO A 179 -16.42 1.00 -24.96
C PRO A 179 -17.55 1.06 -23.91
N GLU A 180 -18.64 1.74 -24.25
CA GLU A 180 -19.81 1.79 -23.37
C GLU A 180 -20.41 0.40 -23.16
N LEU A 181 -20.66 0.05 -21.90
CA LEU A 181 -21.26 -1.23 -21.55
C LEU A 181 -22.77 -1.18 -21.79
N THR A 182 -23.28 -2.08 -22.63
CA THR A 182 -24.72 -2.31 -22.86
C THR A 182 -25.18 -3.64 -22.27
N ALA A 183 -26.48 -3.79 -22.03
CA ALA A 183 -27.06 -5.07 -21.65
C ALA A 183 -26.99 -6.06 -22.83
N ALA A 184 -27.17 -7.36 -22.55
CA ALA A 184 -27.10 -8.42 -23.56
C ALA A 184 -28.12 -8.24 -24.71
N ASP A 185 -29.21 -7.51 -24.45
CA ASP A 185 -30.25 -7.14 -25.41
C ASP A 185 -30.01 -5.77 -26.08
N GLY A 186 -28.81 -5.19 -25.93
CA GLY A 186 -28.41 -3.91 -26.52
C GLY A 186 -28.96 -2.67 -25.81
N LYS A 187 -29.80 -2.83 -24.78
CA LYS A 187 -30.39 -1.72 -24.03
C LYS A 187 -29.38 -1.07 -23.07
N PRO A 188 -29.57 0.22 -22.71
CA PRO A 188 -28.73 0.86 -21.70
C PRO A 188 -28.87 0.13 -20.36
N LEU A 189 -27.77 0.08 -19.60
CA LEU A 189 -27.77 -0.52 -18.27
C LEU A 189 -28.65 0.29 -17.32
N LYS A 190 -29.35 -0.42 -16.42
CA LYS A 190 -30.11 0.20 -15.34
C LYS A 190 -29.14 0.72 -14.29
N VAL A 191 -29.10 2.05 -14.15
CA VAL A 191 -28.39 2.73 -13.07
C VAL A 191 -29.34 2.84 -11.87
N LEU A 192 -29.07 2.08 -10.80
CA LEU A 192 -29.91 2.05 -9.60
C LEU A 192 -29.79 3.33 -8.78
N GLU A 193 -28.58 3.89 -8.70
CA GLU A 193 -28.24 5.08 -7.93
C GLU A 193 -27.17 5.84 -8.73
N ARG A 194 -27.39 7.15 -8.96
CA ARG A 194 -26.57 7.93 -9.91
C ARG A 194 -25.20 8.34 -9.35
N SER A 195 -25.11 8.55 -8.05
CA SER A 195 -23.91 9.01 -7.35
C SER A 195 -22.83 7.94 -7.30
N GLY A 196 -23.20 6.65 -7.41
CA GLY A 196 -22.29 5.50 -7.39
C GLY A 196 -22.00 4.94 -5.99
N PHE A 197 -22.69 5.41 -4.95
CA PHE A 197 -22.47 4.94 -3.58
C PHE A 197 -22.93 3.49 -3.37
N LEU A 198 -23.98 3.06 -4.08
CA LEU A 198 -24.47 1.68 -4.00
C LEU A 198 -23.43 0.65 -4.51
N PRO A 199 -22.92 0.75 -5.75
CA PRO A 199 -21.88 -0.18 -6.21
C PRO A 199 -20.60 -0.09 -5.37
N PHE A 200 -20.24 1.11 -4.90
CA PHE A 200 -19.07 1.30 -4.04
C PHE A 200 -19.21 0.60 -2.68
N SER A 201 -20.36 0.77 -2.00
CA SER A 201 -20.61 0.12 -0.71
C SER A 201 -20.78 -1.39 -0.84
N LEU A 202 -21.40 -1.86 -1.91
CA LEU A 202 -21.50 -3.29 -2.21
C LEU A 202 -20.11 -3.92 -2.42
N ALA A 203 -19.21 -3.22 -3.10
CA ALA A 203 -17.83 -3.66 -3.25
C ALA A 203 -17.09 -3.73 -1.91
N ILE A 204 -17.32 -2.77 -0.99
CA ILE A 204 -16.77 -2.83 0.36
C ILE A 204 -17.32 -4.06 1.11
N VAL A 205 -18.64 -4.26 1.12
CA VAL A 205 -19.26 -5.39 1.84
C VAL A 205 -18.71 -6.72 1.35
N LEU A 206 -18.72 -6.95 0.03
CA LEU A 206 -18.18 -8.17 -0.56
C LEU A 206 -16.66 -8.26 -0.35
N GLY A 207 -15.94 -7.15 -0.41
CA GLY A 207 -14.51 -7.09 -0.12
C GLY A 207 -14.17 -7.48 1.30
N MET A 208 -14.99 -7.09 2.27
CA MET A 208 -14.85 -7.49 3.67
C MET A 208 -15.19 -8.97 3.89
N VAL A 209 -16.17 -9.51 3.16
CA VAL A 209 -16.44 -10.96 3.17
C VAL A 209 -15.23 -11.73 2.61
N VAL A 210 -14.68 -11.28 1.49
CA VAL A 210 -13.46 -11.87 0.88
C VAL A 210 -12.26 -11.73 1.81
N ALA A 211 -12.12 -10.61 2.51
CA ALA A 211 -11.08 -10.39 3.51
C ALA A 211 -11.18 -11.39 4.68
N GLY A 212 -12.40 -11.80 5.06
CA GLY A 212 -12.61 -12.80 6.12
C GLY A 212 -12.26 -14.23 5.72
N ILE A 213 -11.95 -14.50 4.44
CA ILE A 213 -11.56 -15.82 3.99
C ILE A 213 -10.10 -16.07 4.40
N THR A 214 -9.94 -16.97 5.37
CA THR A 214 -8.65 -17.42 5.86
C THR A 214 -8.26 -18.74 5.20
N ILE A 215 -7.13 -18.74 4.50
CA ILE A 215 -6.55 -19.89 3.83
C ILE A 215 -5.41 -20.43 4.71
N PRO A 216 -5.49 -21.67 5.21
CA PRO A 216 -4.38 -22.26 5.95
C PRO A 216 -3.18 -22.46 5.02
N LEU A 217 -2.00 -22.07 5.50
CA LEU A 217 -0.74 -22.26 4.80
C LEU A 217 0.07 -23.40 5.44
N PRO A 218 1.01 -24.01 4.69
CA PRO A 218 1.96 -24.96 5.26
C PRO A 218 2.72 -24.34 6.44
N GLY A 219 2.93 -25.11 7.51
CA GLY A 219 3.64 -24.64 8.71
C GLY A 219 2.76 -24.04 9.80
N GLY A 220 1.43 -24.19 9.72
CA GLY A 220 0.49 -23.77 10.77
C GLY A 220 0.00 -22.32 10.65
N ALA A 221 0.60 -21.53 9.76
CA ALA A 221 0.22 -20.15 9.53
C ALA A 221 -1.10 -20.01 8.78
N SER A 222 -1.70 -18.83 8.90
CA SER A 222 -2.92 -18.49 8.18
C SER A 222 -2.74 -17.27 7.27
N PHE A 223 -3.28 -17.34 6.05
CA PHE A 223 -3.28 -16.24 5.10
C PHE A 223 -4.69 -15.67 4.94
N SER A 224 -4.79 -14.35 4.97
CA SER A 224 -5.98 -13.61 4.58
C SER A 224 -5.56 -12.41 3.73
N LEU A 225 -6.42 -12.02 2.79
CA LEU A 225 -6.24 -10.79 2.02
C LEU A 225 -6.33 -9.52 2.90
N GLY A 226 -6.92 -9.63 4.08
CA GLY A 226 -7.07 -8.54 5.04
C GLY A 226 -7.96 -7.40 4.55
N THR A 227 -8.08 -6.38 5.41
CA THR A 227 -8.90 -5.16 5.18
C THR A 227 -8.46 -4.33 3.97
N SER A 228 -7.25 -4.57 3.45
CA SER A 228 -6.73 -3.93 2.24
C SER A 228 -6.94 -4.78 0.99
N GLY A 229 -6.59 -6.07 1.02
CA GLY A 229 -6.60 -6.92 -0.17
C GLY A 229 -8.00 -7.32 -0.62
N GLY A 230 -8.93 -7.60 0.30
CA GLY A 230 -10.30 -7.98 -0.04
C GLY A 230 -11.05 -6.86 -0.79
N PRO A 231 -11.15 -5.65 -0.20
CA PRO A 231 -11.80 -4.51 -0.87
C PRO A 231 -11.11 -4.06 -2.15
N LEU A 232 -9.78 -4.19 -2.25
CA LEU A 232 -9.04 -3.98 -3.49
C LEU A 232 -9.48 -4.99 -4.58
N LEU A 233 -9.48 -6.29 -4.26
CA LEU A 233 -9.84 -7.35 -5.21
C LEU A 233 -11.29 -7.18 -5.71
N THR A 234 -12.22 -6.94 -4.81
CA THR A 234 -13.62 -6.71 -5.20
C THR A 234 -13.77 -5.43 -6.01
N GLY A 235 -13.07 -4.35 -5.64
CA GLY A 235 -13.02 -3.12 -6.45
C GLY A 235 -12.50 -3.38 -7.87
N LEU A 236 -11.42 -4.16 -8.02
CA LEU A 236 -10.86 -4.55 -9.32
C LEU A 236 -11.88 -5.32 -10.17
N LEU A 237 -12.58 -6.28 -9.57
CA LEU A 237 -13.61 -7.06 -10.26
C LEU A 237 -14.79 -6.17 -10.69
N PHE A 238 -15.28 -5.32 -9.80
CA PHE A 238 -16.39 -4.41 -10.09
C PHE A 238 -16.01 -3.38 -11.16
N GLY A 239 -14.81 -2.81 -11.07
CA GLY A 239 -14.27 -1.91 -12.08
C GLY A 239 -14.08 -2.58 -13.44
N HIS A 240 -13.60 -3.83 -13.45
CA HIS A 240 -13.37 -4.58 -14.68
C HIS A 240 -14.67 -4.95 -15.40
N PHE A 241 -15.61 -5.57 -14.69
CA PHE A 241 -16.86 -6.03 -15.30
C PHE A 241 -17.83 -4.87 -15.57
N GLY A 242 -17.87 -3.88 -14.69
CA GLY A 242 -18.68 -2.66 -14.81
C GLY A 242 -20.21 -2.88 -14.83
N LYS A 243 -20.69 -4.13 -14.82
CA LYS A 243 -22.10 -4.51 -14.78
C LYS A 243 -22.32 -5.89 -14.17
N ILE A 244 -23.50 -6.10 -13.57
CA ILE A 244 -24.04 -7.42 -13.23
C ILE A 244 -25.41 -7.55 -13.91
N GLY A 245 -25.47 -8.41 -14.94
CA GLY A 245 -26.68 -8.56 -15.76
C GLY A 245 -27.09 -7.22 -16.40
N ARG A 246 -28.25 -6.69 -15.98
CA ARG A 246 -28.79 -5.40 -16.45
C ARG A 246 -28.42 -4.21 -15.55
N ILE A 247 -27.77 -4.44 -14.42
CA ILE A 247 -27.44 -3.40 -13.44
C ILE A 247 -26.04 -2.87 -13.72
N SER A 248 -25.87 -1.55 -13.78
CA SER A 248 -24.56 -0.92 -13.88
C SER A 248 -23.86 -0.93 -12.52
N LEU A 249 -22.58 -1.33 -12.52
CA LEU A 249 -21.67 -1.19 -11.37
C LEU A 249 -20.72 0.00 -11.51
N LYS A 250 -20.90 0.83 -12.53
CA LYS A 250 -20.02 1.96 -12.80
C LYS A 250 -20.16 3.00 -11.70
N VAL A 251 -19.04 3.40 -11.12
CA VAL A 251 -18.94 4.51 -10.17
C VAL A 251 -18.40 5.73 -10.93
N PRO A 252 -18.98 6.93 -10.75
CA PRO A 252 -18.43 8.15 -11.34
C PRO A 252 -16.99 8.42 -10.87
N ASN A 253 -16.11 8.84 -11.78
CA ASN A 253 -14.70 9.11 -11.46
C ASN A 253 -14.55 10.15 -10.35
N GLY A 254 -15.38 11.21 -10.34
CA GLY A 254 -15.35 12.21 -9.28
C GLY A 254 -15.61 11.64 -7.89
N LEU A 255 -16.50 10.64 -7.76
CA LEU A 255 -16.69 9.94 -6.49
C LEU A 255 -15.47 9.08 -6.14
N LEU A 256 -14.93 8.33 -7.11
CA LEU A 256 -13.75 7.47 -6.89
C LEU A 256 -12.53 8.28 -6.45
N GLU A 257 -12.22 9.38 -7.12
CA GLU A 257 -11.11 10.28 -6.78
C GLU A 257 -11.30 10.89 -5.38
N THR A 258 -12.53 11.34 -5.06
CA THR A 258 -12.85 11.90 -3.73
C THR A 258 -12.71 10.84 -2.63
N MET A 259 -13.29 9.65 -2.83
CA MET A 259 -13.21 8.55 -1.86
C MET A 259 -11.78 8.07 -1.69
N ARG A 260 -11.00 8.02 -2.77
CA ARG A 260 -9.58 7.69 -2.72
C ARG A 260 -8.81 8.68 -1.85
N GLU A 261 -8.94 9.98 -2.13
CA GLU A 261 -8.17 11.00 -1.40
C GLU A 261 -8.58 11.07 0.07
N PHE A 262 -9.89 11.07 0.33
CA PHE A 262 -10.44 11.01 1.69
C PHE A 262 -9.94 9.78 2.46
N GLY A 263 -9.99 8.62 1.80
CA GLY A 263 -9.51 7.36 2.39
C GLY A 263 -8.01 7.41 2.69
N LEU A 264 -7.21 7.90 1.74
CA LEU A 264 -5.74 7.99 1.88
C LEU A 264 -5.36 8.88 3.06
N VAL A 265 -5.92 10.10 3.18
CA VAL A 265 -5.54 11.00 4.29
C VAL A 265 -6.00 10.48 5.65
N THR A 266 -7.18 9.87 5.71
CA THR A 266 -7.70 9.28 6.96
C THR A 266 -6.84 8.08 7.37
N PHE A 267 -6.40 7.28 6.40
CA PHE A 267 -5.47 6.18 6.64
C PHE A 267 -4.10 6.67 7.12
N LEU A 268 -3.49 7.62 6.41
CA LEU A 268 -2.18 8.18 6.74
C LEU A 268 -2.17 8.84 8.12
N MET A 269 -3.26 9.52 8.49
CA MET A 269 -3.41 10.07 9.83
C MET A 269 -3.40 8.98 10.89
N GLY A 270 -4.25 7.95 10.75
CA GLY A 270 -4.32 6.87 11.74
C GLY A 270 -3.03 6.05 11.81
N ALA A 271 -2.38 5.83 10.66
CA ALA A 271 -1.09 5.15 10.57
C ALA A 271 0.02 5.98 11.24
N GLY A 272 0.05 7.30 11.00
CA GLY A 272 1.04 8.20 11.58
C GLY A 272 0.91 8.36 13.08
N ILE A 273 -0.32 8.55 13.60
CA ILE A 273 -0.54 8.62 15.05
C ILE A 273 -0.07 7.33 15.74
N GLY A 274 -0.44 6.17 15.19
CA GLY A 274 -0.03 4.88 15.73
C GLY A 274 1.49 4.69 15.72
N ALA A 275 2.16 5.15 14.66
CA ALA A 275 3.62 5.05 14.54
C ALA A 275 4.37 6.08 15.39
N GLY A 276 3.77 7.24 15.67
CA GLY A 276 4.33 8.27 16.55
C GLY A 276 4.29 7.89 18.02
N ALA A 277 3.25 7.15 18.44
CA ALA A 277 3.15 6.59 19.78
C ALA A 277 4.27 5.54 20.00
N GLY A 278 5.13 5.77 20.99
CA GLY A 278 6.25 4.87 21.30
C GLY A 278 7.53 5.09 20.50
N PHE A 279 7.52 5.93 19.45
CA PHE A 279 8.68 6.14 18.58
C PHE A 279 9.96 6.55 19.34
N VAL A 280 9.84 7.50 20.27
CA VAL A 280 10.97 8.03 21.05
C VAL A 280 11.44 7.05 22.12
N GLU A 281 10.53 6.30 22.73
CA GLU A 281 10.87 5.29 23.74
C GLU A 281 11.70 4.17 23.11
N VAL A 282 11.27 3.69 21.94
CA VAL A 282 12.01 2.65 21.25
C VAL A 282 13.37 3.14 20.74
N LEU A 283 13.46 4.40 20.29
CA LEU A 283 14.75 5.02 19.92
C LEU A 283 15.72 5.09 21.11
N LYS A 284 15.22 5.40 22.31
CA LYS A 284 16.02 5.46 23.54
C LYS A 284 16.47 4.07 24.00
N GLU A 285 15.60 3.07 23.86
CA GLU A 285 15.85 1.72 24.37
C GLU A 285 16.77 0.91 23.44
N HIS A 286 16.58 1.02 22.12
CA HIS A 286 17.26 0.16 21.15
C HIS A 286 18.26 0.90 20.23
N GLY A 287 18.36 2.22 20.38
CA GLY A 287 19.34 3.05 19.69
C GLY A 287 19.11 3.22 18.18
N VAL A 288 20.04 3.94 17.54
CA VAL A 288 19.97 4.31 16.11
C VAL A 288 20.20 3.10 15.19
N GLY A 289 20.78 2.01 15.70
CA GLY A 289 21.06 0.80 14.90
C GLY A 289 19.81 0.19 14.26
N LEU A 290 18.70 0.13 15.00
CA LEU A 290 17.43 -0.39 14.46
C LEU A 290 16.83 0.53 13.38
N PHE A 291 17.10 1.82 13.44
CA PHE A 291 16.63 2.79 12.45
C PHE A 291 17.38 2.60 11.14
N ILE A 292 18.69 2.37 11.21
CA ILE A 292 19.51 2.00 10.05
C ILE A 292 19.03 0.67 9.46
N ALA A 293 18.77 -0.33 10.29
CA ALA A 293 18.24 -1.61 9.84
C ALA A 293 16.88 -1.45 9.14
N GLY A 294 15.92 -0.74 9.73
CA GLY A 294 14.63 -0.45 9.11
C GLY A 294 14.78 0.25 7.75
N ALA A 295 15.63 1.27 7.67
CA ALA A 295 15.92 1.96 6.42
C ALA A 295 16.56 1.04 5.37
N LEU A 296 17.49 0.15 5.75
CA LEU A 296 18.13 -0.80 4.84
C LEU A 296 17.14 -1.86 4.34
N ILE A 297 16.32 -2.42 5.23
CA ILE A 297 15.29 -3.40 4.86
C ILE A 297 14.28 -2.79 3.90
N THR A 298 14.02 -1.49 3.99
CA THR A 298 13.16 -0.79 3.01
C THR A 298 13.89 -0.45 1.71
N LEU A 299 15.05 0.20 1.78
CA LEU A 299 15.72 0.80 0.60
C LEU A 299 16.38 -0.25 -0.30
N VAL A 300 17.04 -1.27 0.28
CA VAL A 300 17.80 -2.25 -0.49
C VAL A 300 16.89 -3.06 -1.43
N PRO A 301 15.76 -3.65 -0.97
CA PRO A 301 14.84 -4.34 -1.86
C PRO A 301 14.32 -3.44 -2.99
N MET A 302 13.93 -2.20 -2.67
CA MET A 302 13.40 -1.27 -3.67
C MET A 302 14.41 -0.91 -4.76
N ILE A 303 15.65 -0.58 -4.38
CA ILE A 303 16.69 -0.18 -5.34
C ILE A 303 17.03 -1.37 -6.25
N ILE A 304 17.22 -2.56 -5.68
CA ILE A 304 17.56 -3.75 -6.47
C ILE A 304 16.39 -4.15 -7.37
N CYS A 305 15.16 -4.16 -6.86
CA CYS A 305 13.97 -4.45 -7.66
C CYS A 305 13.77 -3.43 -8.79
N TYR A 306 14.03 -2.15 -8.54
CA TYR A 306 13.98 -1.12 -9.59
C TYR A 306 14.97 -1.41 -10.71
N VAL A 307 16.23 -1.74 -10.37
CA VAL A 307 17.26 -2.07 -11.36
C VAL A 307 16.88 -3.32 -12.16
N ILE A 308 16.36 -4.36 -11.50
CA ILE A 308 15.95 -5.61 -12.16
C ILE A 308 14.71 -5.39 -13.04
N ALA A 309 13.71 -4.66 -12.56
CA ALA A 309 12.52 -4.31 -13.34
C ALA A 309 12.88 -3.59 -14.64
N LYS A 310 13.83 -2.65 -14.58
CA LYS A 310 14.28 -1.88 -15.75
C LYS A 310 15.19 -2.67 -16.68
N LYS A 311 16.18 -3.40 -16.14
CA LYS A 311 17.21 -4.07 -16.96
C LYS A 311 16.81 -5.45 -17.46
N VAL A 312 16.01 -6.21 -16.70
CA VAL A 312 15.65 -7.60 -17.03
C VAL A 312 14.24 -7.67 -17.62
N PHE A 313 13.28 -6.99 -16.99
CA PHE A 313 11.88 -7.06 -17.43
C PHE A 313 11.47 -5.93 -18.37
N HIS A 314 12.37 -4.97 -18.62
CA HIS A 314 12.13 -3.81 -19.51
C HIS A 314 10.80 -3.11 -19.23
N LEU A 315 10.45 -2.97 -17.95
CA LEU A 315 9.23 -2.29 -17.54
C LEU A 315 9.39 -0.77 -17.64
N GLU A 316 8.31 -0.11 -18.04
CA GLU A 316 8.21 1.35 -17.99
C GLU A 316 8.37 1.85 -16.55
N LEU A 317 8.81 3.11 -16.40
CA LEU A 317 9.12 3.68 -15.10
C LEU A 317 7.90 3.61 -14.18
N LEU A 318 6.74 4.06 -14.64
CA LEU A 318 5.53 4.13 -13.82
C LEU A 318 4.98 2.76 -13.44
N ASN A 319 5.06 1.77 -14.34
CA ASN A 319 4.72 0.38 -14.02
C ASN A 319 5.71 -0.24 -13.03
N THR A 320 6.99 0.13 -13.12
CA THR A 320 8.02 -0.31 -12.17
C THR A 320 7.75 0.26 -10.78
N LEU A 321 7.49 1.57 -10.69
CA LEU A 321 7.21 2.22 -9.41
C LEU A 321 5.92 1.69 -8.79
N GLY A 322 4.87 1.48 -9.59
CA GLY A 322 3.62 0.90 -9.08
C GLY A 322 3.78 -0.56 -8.65
N ALA A 323 4.56 -1.37 -9.38
CA ALA A 323 4.92 -2.72 -8.95
C ALA A 323 5.73 -2.73 -7.64
N ILE A 324 6.65 -1.77 -7.44
CA ILE A 324 7.39 -1.61 -6.17
C ILE A 324 6.44 -1.24 -5.03
N CYS A 325 5.49 -0.32 -5.25
CA CYS A 325 4.46 -0.03 -4.25
C CYS A 325 3.67 -1.30 -3.87
N GLY A 326 3.33 -2.14 -4.86
CA GLY A 326 2.63 -3.40 -4.63
C GLY A 326 3.49 -4.41 -3.88
N GLY A 327 4.75 -4.56 -4.28
CA GLY A 327 5.73 -5.46 -3.67
C GLY A 327 6.04 -5.11 -2.22
N MET A 328 6.18 -3.81 -1.93
CA MET A 328 6.37 -3.28 -0.58
C MET A 328 5.06 -3.17 0.20
N THR A 329 3.94 -3.64 -0.34
CA THR A 329 2.57 -3.53 0.20
C THR A 329 2.15 -2.11 0.64
N SER A 330 2.83 -1.09 0.12
CA SER A 330 2.73 0.30 0.57
C SER A 330 1.68 1.07 -0.21
N THR A 331 0.44 0.97 0.26
CA THR A 331 -0.69 1.73 -0.27
C THR A 331 -0.49 3.26 -0.20
N PRO A 332 0.13 3.84 0.86
CA PRO A 332 0.55 5.25 0.89
C PRO A 332 1.37 5.69 -0.32
N ALA A 333 2.37 4.87 -0.67
CA ALA A 333 3.26 5.18 -1.77
C ALA A 333 2.54 5.12 -3.11
N LEU A 334 1.52 4.25 -3.26
CA LEU A 334 0.66 4.29 -4.44
C LEU A 334 -0.09 5.64 -4.55
N GLY A 335 -0.66 6.15 -3.45
CA GLY A 335 -1.32 7.46 -3.45
C GLY A 335 -0.37 8.59 -3.84
N SER A 336 0.85 8.55 -3.32
CA SER A 336 1.92 9.48 -3.71
C SER A 336 2.29 9.35 -5.19
N LEU A 337 2.45 8.11 -5.69
CA LEU A 337 2.77 7.85 -7.10
C LEU A 337 1.68 8.36 -8.03
N ILE A 338 0.40 8.17 -7.68
CA ILE A 338 -0.75 8.71 -8.42
C ILE A 338 -0.68 10.24 -8.49
N THR A 339 -0.35 10.89 -7.37
CA THR A 339 -0.20 12.35 -7.31
C THR A 339 0.94 12.83 -8.20
N VAL A 340 2.07 12.11 -8.21
CA VAL A 340 3.25 12.43 -9.03
C VAL A 340 3.01 12.15 -10.52
N SER A 341 2.33 11.07 -10.86
CA SER A 341 2.05 10.68 -12.23
C SER A 341 0.88 11.43 -12.86
N GLY A 342 -0.03 11.99 -12.05
CA GLY A 342 -1.27 12.59 -12.52
C GLY A 342 -2.23 11.58 -13.16
N THR A 343 -2.01 10.27 -12.95
CA THR A 343 -2.82 9.22 -13.54
C THR A 343 -2.92 8.00 -12.64
N ASP A 344 -4.10 7.39 -12.65
CA ASP A 344 -4.42 6.24 -11.82
C ASP A 344 -4.03 4.91 -12.45
N ASN A 345 -3.62 4.93 -13.72
CA ASN A 345 -3.21 3.74 -14.45
C ASN A 345 -2.03 3.00 -13.78
N VAL A 346 -1.23 3.71 -12.97
CA VAL A 346 -0.16 3.14 -12.15
C VAL A 346 -0.66 2.08 -11.14
N ALA A 347 -1.91 2.21 -10.69
CA ALA A 347 -2.53 1.29 -9.75
C ALA A 347 -2.69 -0.13 -10.31
N ALA A 348 -2.69 -0.31 -11.63
CA ALA A 348 -2.76 -1.63 -12.25
C ALA A 348 -1.53 -2.49 -11.93
N SER A 349 -0.32 -1.93 -12.02
CA SER A 349 0.91 -2.64 -11.66
C SER A 349 1.00 -2.94 -10.15
N TYR A 350 0.53 -2.01 -9.31
CA TYR A 350 0.36 -2.24 -7.87
C TYR A 350 -0.57 -3.43 -7.60
N ALA A 351 -1.76 -3.43 -8.20
CA ALA A 351 -2.75 -4.49 -8.04
C ALA A 351 -2.23 -5.87 -8.50
N ALA A 352 -1.31 -5.91 -9.48
CA ALA A 352 -0.69 -7.14 -9.95
C ALA A 352 0.35 -7.72 -9.01
N THR A 353 1.15 -6.86 -8.37
CA THR A 353 2.24 -7.32 -7.51
C THR A 353 1.77 -7.54 -6.06
N TYR A 354 0.76 -6.79 -5.61
CA TYR A 354 0.33 -6.75 -4.21
C TYR A 354 -0.14 -8.11 -3.62
N PRO A 355 -1.01 -8.90 -4.28
CA PRO A 355 -1.46 -10.17 -3.71
C PRO A 355 -0.33 -11.19 -3.55
N VAL A 356 0.60 -11.22 -4.52
CA VAL A 356 1.78 -12.07 -4.46
C VAL A 356 2.65 -11.67 -3.28
N ALA A 357 2.95 -10.38 -3.15
CA ALA A 357 3.73 -9.86 -2.04
C ALA A 357 3.12 -10.23 -0.68
N LEU A 358 1.81 -10.08 -0.50
CA LEU A 358 1.14 -10.44 0.76
C LEU A 358 1.35 -11.91 1.15
N ILE A 359 1.17 -12.85 0.20
CA ILE A 359 1.37 -14.29 0.46
C ILE A 359 2.81 -14.55 0.89
N PHE A 360 3.77 -14.01 0.14
CA PHE A 360 5.18 -14.25 0.38
C PHE A 360 5.68 -13.57 1.66
N VAL A 361 5.13 -12.41 2.06
CA VAL A 361 5.46 -11.80 3.36
C VAL A 361 5.05 -12.71 4.51
N VAL A 362 3.84 -13.26 4.48
CA VAL A 362 3.36 -14.19 5.51
C VAL A 362 4.26 -15.42 5.61
N LEU A 363 4.57 -16.04 4.47
CA LEU A 363 5.50 -17.17 4.40
C LEU A 363 6.92 -16.79 4.84
N GLY A 364 7.37 -15.58 4.50
CA GLY A 364 8.68 -15.05 4.86
C GLY A 364 8.85 -14.86 6.36
N ALA A 365 7.83 -14.35 7.05
CA ALA A 365 7.83 -14.21 8.50
C ALA A 365 7.97 -15.57 9.19
N GLN A 366 7.20 -16.57 8.73
CA GLN A 366 7.26 -17.95 9.23
C GLN A 366 8.61 -18.60 8.97
N PHE A 367 9.13 -18.45 7.75
CA PHE A 367 10.44 -18.97 7.36
C PHE A 367 11.57 -18.42 8.22
N MET A 368 11.56 -17.11 8.51
CA MET A 368 12.58 -16.50 9.38
C MET A 368 12.48 -17.00 10.82
N ALA A 369 11.26 -17.24 11.35
CA ALA A 369 11.06 -17.78 12.70
C ALA A 369 11.48 -19.25 12.83
N LEU A 370 11.51 -20.01 11.73
CA LEU A 370 12.01 -21.38 11.74
C LEU A 370 13.54 -21.46 11.64
N LEU A 371 14.16 -20.45 11.04
CA LEU A 371 15.61 -20.39 10.84
C LEU A 371 16.39 -19.93 12.09
N PHE A 372 15.75 -19.18 12.98
CA PHE A 372 16.35 -18.51 14.15
C PHE A 372 15.39 -18.48 15.33
#